data_AF-A0A0Q4XIZ1-F1
#
_entry.id   AF-A0A0Q4XIZ1-F1
#
_cell.length_a   1.000
_cell.length_b   1.000
_cell.length_c   1.000
_cell.angle_alpha   90.00
_cell.angle_beta   90.00
_cell.angle_gamma   90.00
#
_symmetry.space_group_name_H-M   'P 1'
#
loop_
_entity.id
_entity.type
_entity.pdbx_description
1 polymer ?
#
loop_
_entity_poly.entity_id
_entity_poly.type
_entity_poly.pdbx_seq_one_letter_code
_entity_poly.pdbx_strand_id
1 'polypeptide(L)'
;MAHSTPQRYTAAELVEELREAAEEIVPELNGIRAEETLEGEAAQMIEEMVDALKRIAAGAPRPQDLARIALEANTPLKPFGRPKNTVVKMQKPRR
;
A
#
# COMPACT_ATOMS: atom_id res chain seq x y z
N MET A 1 19.59 -15.05 23.88
CA MET A 1 18.60 -14.35 23.03
C MET A 1 18.75 -14.91 21.63
N ALA A 2 17.87 -15.80 21.19
CA ALA A 2 17.91 -16.31 19.82
C ALA A 2 17.46 -15.16 18.90
N HIS A 3 18.39 -14.61 18.12
CA HIS A 3 18.03 -13.70 17.05
C HIS A 3 17.40 -14.54 15.95
N SER A 4 16.07 -14.57 15.92
CA SER A 4 15.33 -15.08 14.77
C SER A 4 15.89 -14.39 13.54
N THR A 5 16.42 -15.17 12.59
CA THR A 5 16.89 -14.63 11.32
C THR A 5 15.69 -13.91 10.71
N PRO A 6 15.79 -12.62 10.35
CA PRO A 6 14.65 -11.92 9.78
C PRO A 6 14.21 -12.72 8.54
N GLN A 7 12.93 -13.09 8.51
CA GLN A 7 12.36 -13.74 7.33
C GLN A 7 12.68 -12.86 6.12
N ARG A 8 13.26 -13.48 5.09
CA ARG A 8 13.56 -12.80 3.83
C ARG A 8 12.25 -12.66 3.07
N TYR A 9 11.49 -11.63 3.42
CA TYR A 9 10.32 -11.25 2.64
C TYR A 9 10.76 -10.53 1.37
N THR A 10 10.13 -10.89 0.26
CA THR A 10 10.01 -9.96 -0.86
C THR A 10 9.10 -8.80 -0.44
N ALA A 11 9.25 -7.64 -1.07
CA ALA A 11 8.39 -6.51 -0.77
C ALA A 11 6.90 -6.82 -1.04
N ALA A 12 6.58 -7.75 -1.96
CA ALA A 12 5.21 -8.16 -2.23
C ALA A 12 4.63 -8.99 -1.08
N GLU A 13 5.38 -9.98 -0.57
CA GLU A 13 4.95 -10.80 0.57
C GLU A 13 4.76 -9.95 1.84
N LEU A 14 5.67 -9.02 2.10
CA LEU A 14 5.54 -8.11 3.24
C LEU A 14 4.30 -7.21 3.13
N VAL A 15 4.02 -6.70 1.93
CA VAL A 15 2.82 -5.88 1.67
C VAL A 15 1.55 -6.72 1.88
N GLU A 16 1.53 -7.96 1.41
CA GLU A 16 0.40 -8.88 1.59
C GLU A 16 0.15 -9.17 3.08
N GLU A 17 1.20 -9.51 3.84
CA GLU A 17 1.10 -9.75 5.28
C GLU A 17 0.56 -8.53 6.04
N LEU A 18 1.05 -7.32 5.72
CA LEU A 18 0.55 -6.09 6.34
C LEU A 18 -0.91 -5.80 5.99
N ARG A 19 -1.34 -6.12 4.76
CA ARG A 19 -2.74 -5.96 4.34
C ARG A 19 -3.64 -6.96 5.07
N GLU A 20 -3.21 -8.21 5.19
CA GLU A 20 -3.94 -9.22 5.95
C GLU A 20 -4.08 -8.83 7.42
N ALA A 21 -3.00 -8.37 8.05
CA ALA A 21 -3.02 -7.88 9.42
C ALA A 21 -3.96 -6.68 9.59
N ALA A 22 -3.96 -5.74 8.63
CA ALA A 22 -4.89 -4.61 8.64
C ALA A 22 -6.36 -5.06 8.55
N GLU A 23 -6.67 -6.04 7.69
CA GLU A 23 -8.04 -6.57 7.56
C GLU A 23 -8.49 -7.38 8.79
N GLU A 24 -7.56 -8.07 9.46
CA GLU A 24 -7.83 -8.86 10.66
C GLU A 24 -8.27 -7.97 11.85
N ILE A 25 -7.66 -6.79 11.99
CA ILE A 25 -7.95 -5.89 13.12
C ILE A 25 -9.17 -4.99 12.89
N VAL A 26 -9.59 -4.75 11.64
CA VAL A 26 -10.74 -3.88 11.32
C VAL A 26 -12.01 -4.19 12.11
N PRO A 27 -12.45 -5.45 12.27
CA PRO A 27 -13.64 -5.79 13.05
C PRO A 27 -13.57 -5.32 14.51
N GLU A 28 -12.37 -5.16 15.06
CA GLU A 28 -12.13 -4.71 16.43
C GLU A 28 -12.06 -3.18 16.54
N LEU A 29 -11.95 -2.48 15.42
CA LEU A 29 -11.83 -1.03 15.37
C LEU A 29 -13.19 -0.37 15.11
N ASN A 30 -13.49 0.70 15.84
CA ASN A 30 -14.76 1.44 15.76
C ASN A 30 -14.92 2.21 14.44
N GLY A 31 -15.16 1.50 13.33
CA GLY A 31 -15.41 2.07 12.01
C GLY A 31 -14.16 2.58 11.29
N ILE A 32 -12.96 2.25 11.77
CA ILE A 32 -11.69 2.51 11.08
C ILE A 32 -11.56 1.50 9.95
N ARG A 33 -11.20 1.97 8.75
CA ARG A 33 -11.00 1.10 7.59
C ARG A 33 -9.60 0.49 7.62
N ALA A 34 -9.38 -0.65 6.95
CA ALA A 34 -8.06 -1.31 6.90
C ALA A 34 -6.96 -0.37 6.40
N GLU A 35 -7.28 0.47 5.42
CA GLU A 35 -6.38 1.48 4.87
C GLU A 35 -5.97 2.59 5.84
N GLU A 36 -6.70 2.77 6.92
CA GLU A 36 -6.47 3.80 7.95
C GLU A 36 -5.77 3.21 9.18
N THR A 37 -5.45 1.91 9.17
CA THR A 37 -4.64 1.30 10.22
C THR A 37 -3.15 1.51 9.94
N LEU A 38 -2.33 1.35 10.98
CA LEU A 38 -0.88 1.48 10.86
C LEU A 38 -0.30 0.48 9.85
N GLU A 39 -0.80 -0.75 9.87
CA GLU A 39 -0.41 -1.82 8.96
C GLU A 39 -0.82 -1.48 7.53
N GLY A 40 -2.02 -0.93 7.35
CA GLY A 40 -2.51 -0.52 6.04
C GLY A 40 -1.71 0.62 5.43
N GLU A 41 -1.40 1.64 6.24
CA GLU A 41 -0.52 2.75 5.85
C GLU A 41 0.90 2.24 5.52
N ALA A 42 1.44 1.33 6.34
CA ALA A 42 2.77 0.75 6.09
C ALA A 42 2.82 -0.02 4.78
N ALA A 43 1.81 -0.85 4.49
CA ALA A 43 1.72 -1.58 3.23
C ALA A 43 1.71 -0.64 2.01
N GLN A 44 0.93 0.43 2.09
CA GLN A 44 0.78 1.42 1.03
C GLN A 44 2.08 2.20 0.80
N MET A 45 2.77 2.56 1.87
CA MET A 45 4.06 3.25 1.80
C MET A 45 5.13 2.37 1.12
N ILE A 46 5.20 1.08 1.46
CA ILE A 46 6.14 0.14 0.83
C ILE A 46 5.83 -0.02 -0.67
N GLU A 47 4.57 -0.13 -1.06
CA GLU A 47 4.18 -0.23 -2.47
C GLU A 47 4.63 0.99 -3.30
N GLU A 48 4.52 2.19 -2.73
CA GLU A 48 4.95 3.43 -3.39
C GLU A 48 6.46 3.52 -3.54
N MET A 49 7.21 3.14 -2.50
CA MET A 49 8.66 3.05 -2.59
C MET A 49 9.10 2.04 -3.65
N VAL A 50 8.46 0.86 -3.69
CA VAL A 50 8.72 -0.16 -4.72
C VAL A 50 8.38 0.35 -6.13
N ASP A 51 7.28 1.08 -6.30
CA ASP A 51 6.92 1.70 -7.58
C ASP A 51 7.95 2.76 -8.02
N ALA A 52 8.41 3.61 -7.10
CA ALA A 52 9.46 4.58 -7.38
C ALA A 52 10.76 3.89 -7.82
N LEU A 53 11.18 2.84 -7.11
CA LEU A 53 12.35 2.04 -7.46
C LEU A 53 12.21 1.36 -8.83
N LYS A 54 11.03 0.80 -9.15
CA LYS A 54 10.75 0.23 -10.48
C LYS A 54 10.87 1.26 -11.59
N ARG A 55 10.36 2.48 -11.38
CA ARG A 55 10.49 3.57 -12.36
C ARG A 55 11.93 4.01 -12.56
N ILE A 56 12.70 4.10 -11.46
CA ILE A 56 14.14 4.40 -11.53
C ILE A 56 14.88 3.29 -12.31
N ALA A 57 14.60 2.03 -12.01
CA ALA A 57 15.20 0.89 -12.73
C ALA A 57 14.81 0.87 -14.22
N ALA A 58 13.64 1.37 -14.58
CA ALA A 58 13.17 1.53 -15.95
C ALA A 58 13.79 2.75 -16.69
N GLY A 59 14.70 3.50 -16.05
CA GLY A 59 15.39 4.62 -16.68
C GLY A 59 14.61 5.94 -16.66
N ALA A 60 13.79 6.18 -15.63
CA ALA A 60 13.03 7.42 -15.51
C ALA A 60 13.93 8.67 -15.54
N PRO A 61 13.50 9.76 -16.21
CA PRO A 61 14.22 11.02 -16.16
C PRO A 61 14.20 11.57 -14.73
N ARG A 62 15.36 12.08 -14.28
CA ARG A 62 15.57 12.63 -12.92
C ARG A 62 15.24 11.63 -11.79
N PRO A 63 15.99 10.51 -11.70
CA PRO A 63 15.77 9.50 -10.66
C PRO A 63 15.96 10.04 -9.24
N GLN A 64 16.75 11.11 -9.05
CA GLN A 64 16.91 11.74 -7.74
C GLN A 64 15.61 12.36 -7.23
N ASP A 65 14.81 12.96 -8.12
CA ASP A 65 13.53 13.56 -7.75
C ASP A 65 12.52 12.48 -7.33
N LEU A 66 12.47 11.34 -8.03
CA LEU A 66 11.62 10.20 -7.66
C LEU A 66 12.02 9.61 -6.31
N ALA A 67 13.32 9.44 -6.06
CA ALA A 67 13.81 8.95 -4.78
C ALA A 67 13.51 9.93 -3.63
N ARG A 68 13.69 11.24 -3.86
CA ARG A 68 13.37 12.27 -2.86
C ARG A 68 11.89 12.25 -2.51
N ILE A 69 11.00 12.24 -3.51
CA ILE A 69 9.55 12.19 -3.28
C ILE A 69 9.14 10.94 -2.50
N ALA A 70 9.72 9.78 -2.83
CA ALA A 70 9.41 8.53 -2.12
C ALA A 70 9.91 8.52 -0.66
N LEU A 71 11.02 9.21 -0.37
CA LEU A 71 11.56 9.32 0.99
C LEU A 71 10.87 10.41 1.83
N GLU A 72 10.41 11.50 1.20
CA GLU A 72 9.69 12.60 1.86
C GLU A 72 8.21 12.28 2.10
N ALA A 73 7.70 11.16 1.57
CA ALA A 73 6.34 10.72 1.77
C ALA A 73 6.12 10.32 3.24
N ASN A 74 5.66 11.28 4.06
CA ASN A 74 5.26 11.06 5.46
C ASN A 74 3.93 10.30 5.59
N THR A 75 3.14 10.25 4.51
CA THR A 75 1.89 9.50 4.39
C THR A 75 1.82 8.96 2.96
N PRO A 76 1.29 7.76 2.75
CA PRO A 76 1.23 7.20 1.41
C PRO A 76 0.19 7.94 0.54
N LEU A 77 0.54 8.20 -0.71
CA LEU A 77 -0.20 9.03 -1.67
C LEU A 77 -1.34 8.31 -2.43
N LYS A 78 -1.25 6.98 -2.59
CA LYS A 78 -2.20 6.17 -3.38
C LYS A 78 -3.15 5.43 -2.46
N PRO A 79 -4.47 5.45 -2.68
CA PRO A 79 -5.41 4.69 -1.85
C PRO A 79 -5.09 3.19 -1.84
N PHE A 80 -5.43 2.54 -0.73
CA PHE A 80 -5.18 1.14 -0.45
C PHE A 80 -5.74 0.19 -1.51
N GLY A 81 -4.87 -0.70 -2.01
CA GLY A 81 -5.22 -1.74 -2.97
C GLY A 81 -5.39 -1.22 -4.40
N ARG A 82 -5.52 -2.15 -5.35
CA ARG A 82 -6.00 -1.77 -6.69
C ARG A 82 -7.43 -1.24 -6.52
N PRO A 83 -7.82 -0.13 -7.19
CA PRO A 83 -9.21 0.27 -7.20
C PRO A 83 -10.02 -0.93 -7.68
N LYS A 84 -10.88 -1.49 -6.80
CA LYS A 84 -11.90 -2.42 -7.24
C LYS A 84 -12.66 -1.64 -8.30
N ASN A 85 -12.65 -2.11 -9.55
CA ASN A 85 -13.47 -1.56 -10.64
C ASN A 85 -14.95 -1.80 -10.30
N THR A 86 -15.47 -1.17 -9.25
CA THR A 86 -16.89 -1.05 -8.99
C THR A 86 -17.39 0.08 -9.88
N VAL A 87 -17.41 -0.19 -11.19
CA VAL A 87 -18.38 0.48 -12.07
C VAL A 87 -19.74 -0.01 -11.60
N VAL A 88 -20.27 0.61 -10.55
CA VAL A 88 -21.69 0.52 -10.20
C VAL A 88 -22.40 1.08 -11.41
N LYS A 89 -22.85 0.19 -12.31
CA LYS A 89 -23.79 0.54 -13.37
C LYS A 89 -24.96 1.23 -12.68
N MET A 90 -25.01 2.55 -12.73
CA MET A 90 -26.22 3.32 -12.46
C MET A 90 -27.26 2.90 -13.50
N GLN A 91 -27.98 1.81 -13.25
CA GLN A 91 -29.26 1.58 -13.89
C GLN A 91 -30.23 2.60 -13.29
N LYS A 92 -30.45 3.69 -14.04
CA LYS A 92 -31.55 4.62 -13.79
C LYS A 92 -32.86 3.83 -13.70
N PRO A 93 -33.76 4.11 -12.75
CA PRO A 93 -35.12 3.64 -12.86
C PRO A 93 -35.77 4.45 -13.98
N ARG A 94 -36.20 3.79 -15.06
CA ARG A 94 -37.23 4.35 -15.92
C ARG A 94 -38.54 3.65 -15.59
N ARG A 95 -39.46 4.47 -15.12
CA ARG A 95 -40.88 4.19 -14.85
C ARG A 95 -41.55 3.48 -16.00
#